data_AF-A0A7C6YQM5-F1
#
_entry.id   AF-A0A7C6YQM5-F1
#
_cell.length_a   1.000
_cell.length_b   1.000
_cell.length_c   1.000
_cell.angle_alpha   90.00
_cell.angle_beta   90.00
_cell.angle_gamma   90.00
#
_symmetry.space_group_name_H-M   'P 1'
#
loop_
_entity.id
_entity.type
_entity.pdbx_description
1 polymer ?
#
loop_
_entity_poly.entity_id
_entity_poly.type
_entity_poly.pdbx_seq_one_letter_code
_entity_poly.pdbx_strand_id
1 'polypeptide(L)'
;MFKDYKTICIAIICFVMLGTVITGCHHTANTDTISNDEQKQEPSEVQFTFYPSGADFIESIIDKRGNVEITDDMRKKFNLFARDYRWCYMPDMDGYESFFEANEYAKSFGYNNFGFAVFYVLHYMKCPEKMSDDAMQSAIQSLFVAKDSYQDMPHQVYPRLANYEDGHYSLWPEGMPDHNRKFYLLTKLDIVPHETDGVYITVHTKEYYFHDSLYEPGENEKWLAEKSQELGIPEMQAAAKLLANGEMEEIEGRYEFETIIYINNSGENPHGMNPRFVSSRSRDIEL
;
A
#
# COMPACT_ATOMS: atom_id res chain seq x y z
N MET A 1 49.50 -29.34 -36.24
CA MET A 1 50.24 -30.56 -36.63
C MET A 1 50.37 -31.42 -35.37
N PHE A 2 49.97 -32.69 -35.47
CA PHE A 2 49.72 -33.68 -34.40
C PHE A 2 48.49 -33.45 -33.52
N LYS A 3 47.68 -34.45 -33.17
CA LYS A 3 47.13 -35.67 -33.80
C LYS A 3 46.27 -36.29 -32.68
N ASP A 4 45.00 -36.52 -32.97
CA ASP A 4 44.06 -37.52 -32.42
C ASP A 4 44.54 -38.47 -31.31
N TYR A 5 43.69 -38.67 -30.29
CA TYR A 5 43.04 -39.97 -30.07
C TYR A 5 41.68 -39.82 -29.37
N LYS A 6 40.66 -40.37 -30.04
CA LYS A 6 39.32 -40.69 -29.52
C LYS A 6 39.42 -41.75 -28.41
N THR A 7 38.55 -41.67 -27.41
CA THR A 7 37.74 -42.83 -26.98
C THR A 7 36.43 -42.31 -26.38
N ILE A 8 35.33 -42.65 -27.05
CA ILE A 8 33.95 -42.58 -26.57
C ILE A 8 33.71 -43.86 -25.76
N CYS A 9 33.09 -43.78 -24.59
CA CYS A 9 32.16 -44.81 -24.13
C CYS A 9 31.12 -44.23 -23.15
N ILE A 10 29.87 -44.43 -23.54
CA ILE A 10 28.62 -44.11 -22.88
C ILE A 10 28.36 -45.12 -21.76
N ALA A 11 27.87 -44.68 -20.61
CA ALA A 11 27.00 -45.50 -19.75
C ALA A 11 26.10 -44.60 -18.89
N ILE A 12 24.84 -44.48 -19.32
CA ILE A 12 23.68 -44.03 -18.55
C ILE A 12 23.24 -45.21 -17.68
N ILE A 13 23.08 -45.04 -16.37
CA ILE A 13 22.12 -45.83 -15.56
C ILE A 13 21.49 -44.94 -14.48
N CYS A 14 20.19 -44.71 -14.63
CA CYS A 14 19.28 -44.21 -13.60
C CYS A 14 19.01 -45.29 -12.55
N PHE A 15 18.97 -44.90 -11.28
CA PHE A 15 18.21 -45.63 -10.25
C PHE A 15 17.31 -44.65 -9.51
N VAL A 16 16.01 -44.85 -9.67
CA VAL A 16 14.90 -44.25 -8.94
C VAL A 16 14.38 -45.30 -7.95
N MET A 17 13.71 -44.83 -6.90
CA MET A 17 12.86 -45.54 -5.93
C MET A 17 13.60 -46.04 -4.68
N LEU A 18 13.10 -45.92 -3.44
CA LEU A 18 11.72 -45.84 -2.97
C LEU A 18 11.73 -45.36 -1.50
N GLY A 19 10.73 -44.58 -1.07
CA GLY A 19 10.57 -44.16 0.32
C GLY A 19 9.22 -43.52 0.60
N THR A 20 8.13 -44.21 0.23
CA THR A 20 6.77 -43.86 0.64
C THR A 20 6.41 -44.58 1.95
N VAL A 21 5.95 -43.82 2.95
CA VAL A 21 5.12 -44.33 4.05
C VAL A 21 3.69 -43.86 3.82
N ILE A 22 2.81 -44.85 3.78
CA ILE A 22 1.37 -44.79 3.52
C ILE A 22 0.61 -44.69 4.85
N THR A 23 -0.51 -43.98 4.86
CA THR A 23 -1.81 -44.31 5.50
C THR A 23 -2.75 -43.14 5.19
N GLY A 24 -3.99 -43.23 4.69
CA GLY A 24 -4.98 -44.25 4.30
C GLY A 24 -6.28 -43.42 4.09
N CYS A 25 -7.08 -43.55 3.04
CA CYS A 25 -8.05 -44.62 2.80
C CYS A 25 -8.62 -44.54 1.37
N HIS A 26 -8.91 -45.73 0.84
CA HIS A 26 -9.39 -46.07 -0.50
C HIS A 26 -10.88 -45.75 -0.78
N HIS A 27 -11.18 -45.36 -2.03
CA HIS A 27 -12.13 -46.10 -2.88
C HIS A 27 -11.76 -46.04 -4.37
N THR A 28 -11.59 -47.25 -4.93
CA THR A 28 -11.49 -47.72 -6.33
C THR A 28 -12.73 -47.40 -7.17
N ALA A 29 -12.78 -47.42 -8.52
CA ALA A 29 -11.82 -47.46 -9.62
C ALA A 29 -12.63 -47.33 -10.94
N ASN A 30 -11.93 -46.97 -12.03
CA ASN A 30 -12.16 -47.30 -13.44
C ASN A 30 -12.95 -46.35 -14.39
N THR A 31 -12.22 -46.12 -15.49
CA THR A 31 -12.60 -46.01 -16.91
C THR A 31 -12.78 -44.61 -17.52
N ASP A 32 -11.75 -44.26 -18.29
CA ASP A 32 -11.70 -43.42 -19.49
C ASP A 32 -13.02 -42.81 -19.96
N THR A 33 -13.12 -41.49 -19.81
CA THR A 33 -13.85 -40.66 -20.78
C THR A 33 -13.10 -39.34 -20.90
N ILE A 34 -12.59 -39.07 -22.10
CA ILE A 34 -12.04 -37.76 -22.48
C ILE A 34 -13.24 -36.81 -22.50
N SER A 35 -13.40 -35.99 -21.47
CA SER A 35 -14.25 -34.80 -21.51
C SER A 35 -13.35 -33.56 -21.58
N ASN A 36 -13.49 -32.83 -22.68
CA ASN A 36 -13.08 -31.43 -22.77
C ASN A 36 -13.98 -30.64 -21.82
N ASP A 37 -13.58 -30.53 -20.57
CA ASP A 37 -14.06 -29.46 -19.70
C ASP A 37 -12.93 -28.45 -19.57
N GLU A 38 -13.17 -27.27 -20.13
CA GLU A 38 -12.49 -26.05 -19.75
C GLU A 38 -12.56 -25.95 -18.22
N GLN A 39 -11.47 -26.31 -17.55
CA GLN A 39 -11.24 -25.88 -16.18
C GLN A 39 -11.15 -24.36 -16.22
N LYS A 40 -12.32 -23.73 -16.08
CA LYS A 40 -12.47 -22.36 -15.64
C LYS A 40 -11.80 -22.32 -14.27
N GLN A 41 -10.51 -22.03 -14.30
CA GLN A 41 -9.73 -21.77 -13.11
C GLN A 41 -10.41 -20.55 -12.49
N GLU A 42 -11.14 -20.74 -11.39
CA GLU A 42 -11.64 -19.62 -10.60
C GLU A 42 -10.45 -18.69 -10.35
N PRO A 43 -10.58 -17.38 -10.64
CA PRO A 43 -9.47 -16.48 -10.41
C PRO A 43 -9.10 -16.58 -8.94
N SER A 44 -7.87 -17.00 -8.68
CA SER A 44 -7.32 -17.03 -7.32
C SER A 44 -7.58 -15.68 -6.70
N GLU A 45 -8.34 -15.65 -5.60
CA GLU A 45 -8.64 -14.45 -4.83
C GLU A 45 -7.34 -13.66 -4.63
N VAL A 46 -7.31 -12.43 -5.12
CA VAL A 46 -6.14 -11.57 -4.99
C VAL A 46 -5.91 -11.35 -3.51
N GLN A 47 -4.87 -11.98 -2.95
CA GLN A 47 -4.45 -11.71 -1.59
C GLN A 47 -3.83 -10.32 -1.54
N PHE A 48 -4.61 -9.37 -1.02
CA PHE A 48 -4.14 -8.04 -0.72
C PHE A 48 -3.01 -8.12 0.32
N THR A 49 -1.84 -7.57 -0.01
CA THR A 49 -0.72 -7.51 0.92
C THR A 49 -0.99 -6.38 1.91
N PHE A 50 -1.67 -6.68 3.00
CA PHE A 50 -1.79 -5.76 4.11
C PHE A 50 -0.53 -5.81 4.97
N TYR A 51 0.08 -4.65 5.20
CA TYR A 51 1.31 -4.53 5.97
C TYR A 51 1.04 -4.69 7.47
N PRO A 52 1.85 -5.47 8.22
CA PRO A 52 1.69 -5.64 9.66
C PRO A 52 1.60 -4.33 10.45
N SER A 53 2.31 -3.29 9.99
CA SER A 53 2.28 -1.95 10.58
C SER A 53 0.89 -1.32 10.66
N GLY A 54 -0.02 -1.69 9.75
CA GLY A 54 -1.42 -1.27 9.80
C GLY A 54 -2.12 -1.85 11.03
N ALA A 55 -2.07 -3.17 11.18
CA ALA A 55 -2.65 -3.84 12.34
C ALA A 55 -2.03 -3.34 13.64
N ASP A 56 -0.69 -3.23 13.72
CA ASP A 56 0.02 -2.77 14.91
C ASP A 56 -0.40 -1.36 15.36
N PHE A 57 -0.59 -0.43 14.40
CA PHE A 57 -1.07 0.91 14.71
C PHE A 57 -2.52 0.87 15.17
N ILE A 58 -3.42 0.23 14.40
CA ILE A 58 -4.85 0.17 14.70
C ILE A 58 -5.10 -0.49 16.06
N GLU A 59 -4.51 -1.65 16.34
CA GLU A 59 -4.64 -2.36 17.63
C GLU A 59 -4.21 -1.48 18.81
N SER A 60 -3.20 -0.62 18.63
CA SER A 60 -2.74 0.27 19.70
C SER A 60 -3.70 1.40 20.05
N ILE A 61 -4.69 1.68 19.19
CA ILE A 61 -5.63 2.80 19.35
C ILE A 61 -7.10 2.41 19.33
N ILE A 62 -7.46 1.20 18.89
CA ILE A 62 -8.85 0.81 18.59
C ILE A 62 -9.80 0.89 19.79
N ASP A 63 -9.30 0.76 21.01
CA ASP A 63 -10.09 0.86 22.26
C ASP A 63 -10.19 2.28 22.83
N LYS A 64 -9.51 3.26 22.21
CA LYS A 64 -9.53 4.67 22.64
C LYS A 64 -10.73 5.41 22.04
N ARG A 65 -11.15 6.52 22.65
CA ARG A 65 -12.37 7.25 22.25
C ARG A 65 -12.17 8.76 22.38
N GLY A 66 -12.86 9.51 21.52
CA GLY A 66 -12.79 10.96 21.44
C GLY A 66 -11.39 11.44 21.03
N ASN A 67 -11.04 12.66 21.46
CA ASN A 67 -9.73 13.25 21.21
C ASN A 67 -8.67 12.51 22.04
N VAL A 68 -7.78 11.81 21.36
CA VAL A 68 -6.77 10.95 21.97
C VAL A 68 -5.47 11.74 22.19
N GLU A 69 -4.95 11.70 23.41
CA GLU A 69 -3.60 12.19 23.72
C GLU A 69 -2.55 11.36 22.97
N ILE A 70 -1.72 12.05 22.17
CA ILE A 70 -0.71 11.42 21.31
C ILE A 70 0.55 11.12 22.13
N THR A 71 0.98 9.85 22.10
CA THR A 71 2.24 9.40 22.70
C THR A 71 3.32 9.16 21.64
N ASP A 72 4.57 9.06 22.08
CA ASP A 72 5.70 8.81 21.17
C ASP A 72 5.60 7.46 20.47
N ASP A 73 5.10 6.43 21.17
CA ASP A 73 4.85 5.11 20.59
C ASP A 73 3.79 5.16 19.48
N MET A 74 2.73 5.97 19.66
CA MET A 74 1.72 6.18 18.62
C MET A 74 2.31 6.86 17.39
N ARG A 75 3.13 7.90 17.56
CA ARG A 75 3.80 8.57 16.43
C ARG A 75 4.71 7.61 15.68
N LYS A 76 5.48 6.79 16.40
CA LYS A 76 6.35 5.78 15.80
C LYS A 76 5.55 4.76 14.96
N LYS A 77 4.50 4.18 15.54
CA LYS A 77 3.64 3.21 14.85
C LYS A 77 2.92 3.84 13.66
N PHE A 78 2.37 5.04 13.84
CA PHE A 78 1.71 5.77 12.76
C PHE A 78 2.65 6.09 11.60
N ASN A 79 3.88 6.53 11.86
CA ASN A 79 4.85 6.82 10.81
C ASN A 79 5.17 5.57 9.97
N LEU A 80 5.30 4.39 10.60
CA LEU A 80 5.49 3.12 9.90
C LEU A 80 4.26 2.76 9.08
N PHE A 81 3.07 2.83 9.69
CA PHE A 81 1.80 2.62 9.02
C PHE A 81 1.65 3.51 7.78
N ALA A 82 1.88 4.82 7.91
CA ALA A 82 1.74 5.76 6.81
C ALA A 82 2.72 5.48 5.66
N ARG A 83 3.98 5.12 5.97
CA ARG A 83 4.98 4.77 4.96
C ARG A 83 4.64 3.50 4.20
N ASP A 84 4.17 2.47 4.89
CA ASP A 84 3.79 1.20 4.29
C ASP A 84 2.54 1.32 3.44
N TYR A 85 1.57 2.12 3.88
CA TYR A 85 0.38 2.46 3.12
C TYR A 85 0.62 3.52 2.03
N ARG A 86 1.87 3.92 1.79
CA ARG A 86 2.23 4.88 0.73
C ARG A 86 1.41 6.18 0.82
N TRP A 87 1.27 6.74 2.02
CA TRP A 87 0.43 7.91 2.28
C TRP A 87 0.69 9.10 1.37
N CYS A 88 1.93 9.25 0.87
CA CYS A 88 2.30 10.27 -0.10
C CYS A 88 1.58 10.20 -1.45
N TYR A 89 0.96 9.06 -1.75
CA TYR A 89 0.13 8.86 -2.93
C TYR A 89 -1.35 8.75 -2.57
N MET A 90 -1.72 8.94 -1.29
CA MET A 90 -3.11 8.93 -0.87
C MET A 90 -3.86 10.02 -1.64
N PRO A 91 -4.89 9.67 -2.43
CA PRO A 91 -5.61 10.66 -3.19
C PRO A 91 -6.45 11.55 -2.27
N ASP A 92 -6.60 12.83 -2.64
CA ASP A 92 -7.64 13.67 -2.05
C ASP A 92 -9.01 13.14 -2.46
N MET A 93 -9.86 12.88 -1.48
CA MET A 93 -11.17 12.27 -1.68
C MET A 93 -12.12 12.54 -0.52
N ASP A 94 -13.42 12.45 -0.81
CA ASP A 94 -14.49 12.53 0.17
C ASP A 94 -15.54 11.43 -0.07
N GLY A 95 -15.10 10.18 0.14
CA GLY A 95 -15.81 8.97 -0.26
C GLY A 95 -15.38 8.47 -1.64
N TYR A 96 -15.64 7.18 -1.91
CA TYR A 96 -15.38 6.53 -3.19
C TYR A 96 -15.97 7.30 -4.39
N GLU A 97 -17.16 7.87 -4.20
CA GLU A 97 -17.92 8.58 -5.22
C GLU A 97 -17.17 9.81 -5.77
N SER A 98 -16.30 10.43 -4.96
CA SER A 98 -15.53 11.61 -5.36
C SER A 98 -14.52 11.32 -6.48
N PHE A 99 -14.16 10.06 -6.72
CA PHE A 99 -13.27 9.68 -7.83
C PHE A 99 -13.93 9.80 -9.21
N PHE A 100 -15.27 9.80 -9.29
CA PHE A 100 -15.98 9.99 -10.56
C PHE A 100 -15.97 11.44 -11.04
N GLU A 101 -15.66 12.38 -10.15
CA GLU A 101 -15.49 13.79 -10.48
C GLU A 101 -14.05 14.09 -10.92
N ALA A 102 -13.86 15.19 -11.64
CA ALA A 102 -12.54 15.60 -12.13
C ALA A 102 -12.14 16.96 -11.54
N ASN A 103 -10.99 17.01 -10.87
CA ASN A 103 -10.34 18.27 -10.51
C ASN A 103 -9.69 18.93 -11.75
N GLU A 104 -9.12 20.13 -11.62
CA GLU A 104 -8.52 20.85 -12.76
C GLU A 104 -7.38 20.05 -13.43
N TYR A 105 -6.57 19.35 -12.63
CA TYR A 105 -5.47 18.52 -13.14
C TYR A 105 -5.99 17.35 -13.98
N ALA A 106 -6.92 16.56 -13.45
CA ALA A 106 -7.52 15.44 -14.17
C ALA A 106 -8.26 15.89 -15.44
N LYS A 107 -8.96 17.03 -15.37
CA LYS A 107 -9.62 17.67 -16.54
C LYS A 107 -8.63 17.98 -17.67
N SER A 108 -7.41 18.42 -17.35
CA SER A 108 -6.40 18.74 -18.36
C SER A 108 -5.97 17.53 -19.21
N PHE A 109 -6.19 16.31 -18.70
CA PHE A 109 -5.92 15.04 -19.38
C PHE A 109 -7.18 14.31 -19.87
N GLY A 110 -8.38 14.88 -19.65
CA GLY A 110 -9.63 14.33 -20.14
C GLY A 110 -10.17 13.12 -19.35
N TYR A 111 -9.80 12.96 -18.08
CA TYR A 111 -10.29 11.88 -17.21
C TYR A 111 -10.75 12.40 -15.85
N ASN A 112 -11.33 11.51 -15.02
CA ASN A 112 -11.76 11.78 -13.65
C ASN A 112 -10.72 11.37 -12.59
N ASN A 113 -10.94 11.72 -11.34
CA ASN A 113 -9.96 11.52 -10.27
C ASN A 113 -9.66 10.03 -9.97
N PHE A 114 -10.36 9.05 -10.56
CA PHE A 114 -10.02 7.62 -10.46
C PHE A 114 -8.59 7.28 -10.82
N GLY A 115 -7.97 8.03 -11.73
CA GLY A 115 -6.56 7.80 -12.07
C GLY A 115 -5.66 7.84 -10.83
N PHE A 116 -5.97 8.68 -9.84
CA PHE A 116 -5.22 8.77 -8.59
C PHE A 116 -5.46 7.58 -7.66
N ALA A 117 -6.68 7.05 -7.60
CA ALA A 117 -6.99 5.83 -6.85
C ALA A 117 -6.28 4.61 -7.44
N VAL A 118 -6.31 4.46 -8.78
CA VAL A 118 -5.58 3.42 -9.51
C VAL A 118 -4.08 3.52 -9.24
N PHE A 119 -3.53 4.74 -9.35
CA PHE A 119 -2.13 5.02 -9.07
C PHE A 119 -1.71 4.62 -7.65
N TYR A 120 -2.51 5.02 -6.66
CA TYR A 120 -2.30 4.66 -5.27
C TYR A 120 -2.27 3.14 -5.07
N VAL A 121 -3.25 2.41 -5.61
CA VAL A 121 -3.32 0.95 -5.48
C VAL A 121 -2.10 0.28 -6.10
N LEU A 122 -1.68 0.67 -7.31
CA LEU A 122 -0.51 0.10 -7.97
C LEU A 122 0.76 0.27 -7.12
N HIS A 123 0.93 1.42 -6.47
CA HIS A 123 2.07 1.70 -5.59
C HIS A 123 1.98 0.97 -4.24
N TYR A 124 0.81 0.99 -3.60
CA TYR A 124 0.55 0.32 -2.34
C TYR A 124 0.81 -1.18 -2.43
N MET A 125 0.30 -1.79 -3.50
CA MET A 125 0.40 -3.23 -3.76
C MET A 125 1.77 -3.66 -4.28
N LYS A 126 2.70 -2.72 -4.53
CA LYS A 126 4.00 -2.99 -5.15
C LYS A 126 3.85 -3.85 -6.42
N CYS A 127 2.91 -3.47 -7.29
CA CYS A 127 2.54 -4.27 -8.45
C CYS A 127 3.80 -4.64 -9.28
N PRO A 128 4.12 -5.93 -9.44
CA PRO A 128 5.41 -6.34 -10.01
C PRO A 128 5.51 -6.05 -11.52
N GLU A 129 4.38 -6.08 -12.25
CA GLU A 129 4.33 -5.74 -13.69
C GLU A 129 2.95 -5.19 -14.10
N LYS A 130 1.88 -5.94 -13.81
CA LYS A 130 0.51 -5.55 -14.15
C LYS A 130 -0.54 -6.15 -13.20
N MET A 131 -1.74 -5.55 -13.17
CA MET A 131 -2.90 -5.97 -12.37
C MET A 131 -4.15 -5.98 -13.25
N SER A 132 -5.01 -7.01 -13.18
CA SER A 132 -6.25 -7.02 -13.97
C SER A 132 -7.23 -5.93 -13.53
N ASP A 133 -8.17 -5.58 -14.41
CA ASP A 133 -9.31 -4.70 -14.12
C ASP A 133 -10.14 -5.18 -12.91
N ASP A 134 -10.51 -6.46 -12.86
CA ASP A 134 -11.24 -7.07 -11.74
C ASP A 134 -10.48 -6.94 -10.41
N ALA A 135 -9.16 -7.19 -10.44
CA ALA A 135 -8.30 -7.07 -9.28
C ALA A 135 -8.16 -5.62 -8.81
N MET A 136 -8.03 -4.69 -9.75
CA MET A 136 -7.96 -3.25 -9.49
C MET A 136 -9.25 -2.74 -8.85
N GLN A 137 -10.40 -3.07 -9.42
CA GLN A 137 -11.70 -2.69 -8.88
C GLN A 137 -11.88 -3.25 -7.46
N SER A 138 -11.58 -4.54 -7.25
CA SER A 138 -11.64 -5.17 -5.93
C SER A 138 -10.71 -4.50 -4.91
N ALA A 139 -9.50 -4.10 -5.32
CA ALA A 139 -8.54 -3.40 -4.47
C ALA A 139 -9.07 -2.02 -4.04
N ILE A 140 -9.56 -1.24 -4.99
CA ILE A 140 -10.11 0.10 -4.72
C ILE A 140 -11.33 -0.01 -3.80
N GLN A 141 -12.25 -0.94 -4.07
CA GLN A 141 -13.44 -1.13 -3.22
C GLN A 141 -13.09 -1.65 -1.81
N SER A 142 -12.02 -2.43 -1.68
CA SER A 142 -11.51 -2.87 -0.36
C SER A 142 -10.92 -1.71 0.44
N LEU A 143 -10.14 -0.83 -0.22
CA LEU A 143 -9.41 0.26 0.42
C LEU A 143 -10.25 1.51 0.65
N PHE A 144 -11.21 1.83 -0.20
CA PHE A 144 -11.95 3.09 -0.16
C PHE A 144 -13.43 2.88 0.13
N VAL A 145 -13.97 3.65 1.07
CA VAL A 145 -15.36 3.51 1.53
C VAL A 145 -16.30 4.29 0.62
N ALA A 146 -17.31 3.62 0.08
CA ALA A 146 -18.46 4.27 -0.55
C ALA A 146 -19.44 4.76 0.52
N LYS A 147 -19.94 6.00 0.37
CA LYS A 147 -20.95 6.57 1.27
C LYS A 147 -22.35 6.13 0.91
N ASP A 148 -22.61 5.96 -0.39
CA ASP A 148 -23.91 5.54 -0.91
C ASP A 148 -23.84 4.11 -1.43
N SER A 149 -23.04 3.89 -2.48
CA SER A 149 -22.92 2.58 -3.12
C SER A 149 -21.71 2.54 -4.05
N TYR A 150 -21.09 1.36 -4.19
CA TYR A 150 -20.06 1.15 -5.19
C TYR A 150 -20.65 1.15 -6.60
N GLN A 151 -20.08 1.99 -7.45
CA GLN A 151 -20.27 1.98 -8.90
C GLN A 151 -19.04 1.32 -9.54
N ASP A 152 -19.15 0.84 -10.78
CA ASP A 152 -17.99 0.27 -11.48
C ASP A 152 -17.00 1.37 -11.87
N MET A 153 -15.72 1.10 -11.73
CA MET A 153 -14.69 2.07 -12.11
C MET A 153 -14.61 2.17 -13.65
N PRO A 154 -14.36 3.36 -14.21
CA PRO A 154 -14.14 3.48 -15.65
C PRO A 154 -12.78 2.88 -16.01
N HIS A 155 -12.79 1.75 -16.71
CA HIS A 155 -11.56 1.10 -17.15
C HIS A 155 -10.99 1.75 -18.41
N GLN A 156 -9.91 2.52 -18.24
CA GLN A 156 -9.25 3.28 -19.29
C GLN A 156 -7.80 3.59 -18.93
N VAL A 157 -7.04 4.08 -19.91
CA VAL A 157 -5.72 4.67 -19.68
C VAL A 157 -5.89 5.95 -18.87
N TYR A 158 -5.05 6.13 -17.84
CA TYR A 158 -4.96 7.36 -17.07
C TYR A 158 -3.59 8.00 -17.31
N PRO A 159 -3.45 8.88 -18.32
CA PRO A 159 -2.19 9.52 -18.66
C PRO A 159 -1.40 10.01 -17.45
N ARG A 160 -0.11 9.67 -17.42
CA ARG A 160 0.87 9.92 -16.34
C ARG A 160 0.66 9.15 -15.03
N LEU A 161 -0.47 8.48 -14.85
CA LEU A 161 -0.80 7.76 -13.63
C LEU A 161 -0.74 6.25 -13.85
N ALA A 162 -1.48 5.74 -14.84
CA ALA A 162 -1.53 4.32 -15.11
C ALA A 162 -1.75 4.03 -16.59
N ASN A 163 -1.01 3.04 -17.10
CA ASN A 163 -1.33 2.45 -18.40
C ASN A 163 -2.49 1.48 -18.25
N TYR A 164 -3.24 1.26 -19.33
CA TYR A 164 -4.29 0.25 -19.39
C TYR A 164 -4.29 -0.41 -20.77
N GLU A 165 -3.98 -1.69 -20.80
CA GLU A 165 -3.85 -2.48 -22.03
C GLU A 165 -4.31 -3.92 -21.78
N ASP A 166 -5.10 -4.47 -22.71
CA ASP A 166 -5.60 -5.85 -22.66
C ASP A 166 -6.24 -6.25 -21.31
N GLY A 167 -7.02 -5.35 -20.70
CA GLY A 167 -7.69 -5.62 -19.41
C GLY A 167 -6.78 -5.51 -18.18
N HIS A 168 -5.60 -4.90 -18.32
CA HIS A 168 -4.62 -4.80 -17.24
C HIS A 168 -4.06 -3.40 -17.05
N TYR A 169 -3.88 -3.02 -15.79
CA TYR A 169 -3.19 -1.82 -15.35
C TYR A 169 -1.71 -2.07 -15.08
N SER A 170 -0.87 -1.10 -15.42
CA SER A 170 0.53 -1.04 -14.99
C SER A 170 0.94 0.39 -14.67
N LEU A 171 2.01 0.54 -13.87
CA LEU A 171 2.55 1.87 -13.55
C LEU A 171 3.13 2.53 -14.79
N TRP A 172 2.94 3.85 -14.88
CA TRP A 172 3.64 4.66 -15.87
C TRP A 172 5.14 4.75 -15.49
N PRO A 173 6.09 4.68 -16.43
CA PRO A 173 7.53 4.59 -16.15
C PRO A 173 8.19 5.92 -15.69
N GLU A 174 7.47 6.82 -15.03
CA GLU A 174 7.99 8.11 -14.56
C GLU A 174 8.69 8.03 -13.20
N GLY A 175 9.58 9.00 -12.93
CA GLY A 175 10.32 9.10 -11.68
C GLY A 175 9.40 9.41 -10.50
N MET A 176 9.56 8.67 -9.41
CA MET A 176 8.68 8.73 -8.26
C MET A 176 9.42 9.25 -7.02
N PRO A 177 8.75 9.99 -6.11
CA PRO A 177 9.30 10.32 -4.81
C PRO A 177 9.79 9.08 -4.05
N ASP A 178 10.95 9.18 -3.41
CA ASP A 178 11.43 8.13 -2.52
C ASP A 178 10.62 8.16 -1.22
N HIS A 179 9.64 7.26 -1.13
CA HIS A 179 8.81 7.08 0.06
C HIS A 179 9.60 6.75 1.32
N ASN A 180 10.87 6.30 1.23
CA ASN A 180 11.70 6.04 2.40
C ASN A 180 12.23 7.31 3.05
N ARG A 181 12.17 8.42 2.33
CA ARG A 181 12.58 9.75 2.77
C ARG A 181 11.42 10.60 3.26
N LYS A 182 10.21 10.02 3.30
CA LYS A 182 8.99 10.66 3.83
C LYS A 182 8.68 10.19 5.24
N PHE A 183 8.30 11.15 6.08
CA PHE A 183 8.09 10.99 7.51
C PHE A 183 6.78 11.68 7.90
N TYR A 184 5.93 11.01 8.68
CA TYR A 184 4.56 11.46 8.98
C TYR A 184 4.36 11.65 10.49
N LEU A 185 4.31 12.90 10.93
CA LEU A 185 4.10 13.25 12.33
C LEU A 185 2.60 13.24 12.63
N LEU A 186 2.15 12.29 13.46
CA LEU A 186 0.81 12.28 14.01
C LEU A 186 0.62 13.47 14.96
N THR A 187 -0.24 14.42 14.59
CA THR A 187 -0.47 15.66 15.35
C THR A 187 -1.79 15.66 16.12
N LYS A 188 -2.81 14.94 15.62
CA LYS A 188 -4.10 14.80 16.28
C LYS A 188 -4.77 13.49 15.88
N LEU A 189 -5.49 12.89 16.82
CA LEU A 189 -6.23 11.66 16.63
C LEU A 189 -7.59 11.78 17.33
N ASP A 190 -8.67 11.53 16.61
CA ASP A 190 -10.02 11.46 17.16
C ASP A 190 -10.67 10.14 16.78
N ILE A 191 -11.33 9.48 17.74
CA ILE A 191 -11.89 8.14 17.55
C ILE A 191 -13.34 8.10 17.96
N VAL A 192 -14.22 7.82 16.99
CA VAL A 192 -15.67 7.81 17.17
C VAL A 192 -16.22 6.43 16.83
N PRO A 193 -16.94 5.76 17.75
CA PRO A 193 -17.57 4.49 17.44
C PRO A 193 -18.71 4.71 16.43
N HIS A 194 -18.81 3.81 15.45
CA HIS A 194 -19.97 3.72 14.58
C HIS A 194 -21.02 2.85 15.26
N GLU A 195 -22.29 3.28 15.27
CA GLU A 195 -23.35 2.72 16.11
C GLU A 195 -23.62 1.23 15.86
N THR A 196 -23.30 0.72 14.66
CA THR A 196 -23.66 -0.63 14.25
C THR A 196 -22.52 -1.63 14.24
N ASP A 197 -21.31 -1.25 13.83
CA ASP A 197 -20.35 -2.27 13.35
C ASP A 197 -18.89 -1.82 13.21
N GLY A 198 -18.49 -0.64 13.68
CA GLY A 198 -17.11 -0.20 13.45
C GLY A 198 -16.67 1.03 14.22
N VAL A 199 -15.53 1.57 13.81
CA VAL A 199 -14.91 2.75 14.41
C VAL A 199 -14.39 3.66 13.30
N TYR A 200 -14.69 4.95 13.40
CA TYR A 200 -14.05 5.99 12.62
C TYR A 200 -12.86 6.56 13.38
N ILE A 201 -11.74 6.69 12.69
CA ILE A 201 -10.49 7.22 13.20
C ILE A 201 -10.12 8.40 12.31
N THR A 202 -10.21 9.60 12.85
CA THR A 202 -9.74 10.82 12.18
C THR A 202 -8.30 11.08 12.58
N VAL A 203 -7.41 11.01 11.59
CA VAL A 203 -5.98 11.26 11.74
C VAL A 203 -5.64 12.62 11.14
N HIS A 204 -4.95 13.45 11.90
CA HIS A 204 -4.22 14.59 11.35
C HIS A 204 -2.73 14.30 11.39
N THR A 205 -2.05 14.55 10.26
CA THR A 205 -0.61 14.33 10.15
C THR A 205 0.07 15.46 9.40
N LYS A 206 1.33 15.72 9.74
CA LYS A 206 2.24 16.60 9.01
C LYS A 206 3.34 15.77 8.34
N GLU A 207 3.53 15.94 7.04
CA GLU A 207 4.56 15.26 6.25
C GLU A 207 5.84 16.08 6.23
N TYR A 208 6.96 15.39 6.42
CA TYR A 208 8.31 15.87 6.22
C TYR A 208 9.00 15.03 5.15
N TYR A 209 9.75 15.69 4.25
CA TYR A 209 10.52 15.03 3.20
C TYR A 209 11.97 15.51 3.25
N PHE A 210 12.91 14.56 3.18
CA PHE A 210 14.35 14.84 3.19
C PHE A 210 14.99 14.35 1.89
N HIS A 211 15.39 15.27 1.02
CA HIS A 211 15.90 14.98 -0.32
C HIS A 211 17.12 14.07 -0.31
N ASP A 212 17.34 13.39 -1.43
CA ASP A 212 18.58 12.64 -1.64
C ASP A 212 19.81 13.53 -1.71
N SER A 213 20.94 13.00 -1.25
CA SER A 213 22.29 13.54 -1.39
C SER A 213 22.69 13.95 -2.81
N LEU A 214 21.97 13.47 -3.83
CA LEU A 214 22.13 13.92 -5.22
C LEU A 214 21.70 15.37 -5.44
N TYR A 215 20.93 15.95 -4.52
CA TYR A 215 20.50 17.35 -4.55
C TYR A 215 21.28 18.18 -3.51
N GLU A 216 21.40 19.48 -3.77
CA GLU A 216 21.96 20.40 -2.78
C GLU A 216 21.06 20.40 -1.53
N PRO A 217 21.61 20.21 -0.32
CA PRO A 217 20.81 20.12 0.89
C PRO A 217 20.13 21.46 1.18
N GLY A 218 18.81 21.41 1.38
CA GLY A 218 18.04 22.52 1.90
C GLY A 218 18.23 22.69 3.42
N GLU A 219 17.47 23.60 4.01
CA GLU A 219 17.56 23.89 5.45
C GLU A 219 17.13 22.67 6.30
N ASN A 220 16.11 21.93 5.87
CA ASN A 220 15.66 20.71 6.56
C ASN A 220 16.73 19.62 6.54
N GLU A 221 17.42 19.42 5.42
CA GLU A 221 18.51 18.44 5.32
C GLU A 221 19.72 18.84 6.17
N LYS A 222 20.08 20.13 6.20
CA LYS A 222 21.17 20.65 7.07
C LYS A 222 20.83 20.45 8.54
N TRP A 223 19.62 20.80 8.95
CA TRP A 223 19.12 20.58 10.30
C TRP A 223 19.20 19.10 10.69
N LEU A 224 18.75 18.20 9.81
CA LEU A 224 18.77 16.78 10.09
C LEU A 224 20.20 16.23 10.22
N ALA A 225 21.14 16.73 9.41
CA ALA A 225 22.55 16.37 9.50
C ALA A 225 23.17 16.79 10.85
N GLU A 226 22.83 17.98 11.36
CA GLU A 226 23.24 18.44 12.69
C GLU A 226 22.69 17.54 13.79
N LYS A 227 21.37 17.27 13.80
CA LYS A 227 20.75 16.39 14.81
C LYS A 227 21.28 14.96 14.74
N SER A 228 21.55 14.47 13.53
CA SER A 228 22.18 13.16 13.30
C SER A 228 23.55 13.06 13.98
N GLN A 229 24.37 14.10 13.88
CA GLN A 229 25.67 14.18 14.54
C GLN A 229 25.53 14.26 16.07
N GLU A 230 24.61 15.09 16.58
CA GLU A 230 24.35 15.21 18.02
C GLU A 230 23.88 13.90 18.65
N LEU A 231 23.01 13.16 17.95
CA LEU A 231 22.47 11.88 18.42
C LEU A 231 23.41 10.69 18.17
N GLY A 232 24.44 10.85 17.32
CA GLY A 232 25.37 9.80 16.94
C GLY A 232 24.72 8.65 16.15
N ILE A 233 23.68 8.93 15.36
CA ILE A 233 22.93 7.95 14.56
C ILE A 233 22.69 8.47 13.13
N PRO A 234 22.53 7.61 12.11
CA PRO A 234 22.28 8.04 10.73
C PRO A 234 21.05 8.95 10.57
N GLU A 235 21.09 9.89 9.62
CA GLU A 235 20.06 10.90 9.37
C GLU A 235 18.63 10.35 9.35
N MET A 236 18.36 9.29 8.57
CA MET A 236 17.00 8.73 8.49
C MET A 236 16.54 8.09 9.82
N GLN A 237 17.47 7.62 10.65
CA GLN A 237 17.16 7.13 12.00
C GLN A 237 16.95 8.29 12.98
N ALA A 238 17.73 9.37 12.84
CA ALA A 238 17.53 10.60 13.58
C ALA A 238 16.14 11.19 13.29
N ALA A 239 15.75 11.30 12.01
CA ALA A 239 14.42 11.78 11.61
C ALA A 239 13.31 10.93 12.23
N ALA A 240 13.41 9.60 12.16
CA ALA A 240 12.43 8.70 12.78
C ALA A 240 12.31 8.91 14.31
N LYS A 241 13.45 9.12 14.98
CA LYS A 241 13.52 9.30 16.43
C LYS A 241 12.95 10.65 16.86
N LEU A 242 13.39 11.73 16.23
CA LEU A 242 12.91 13.10 16.50
C LEU A 242 11.41 13.20 16.22
N LEU A 243 10.93 12.61 15.12
CA LEU A 243 9.50 12.54 14.82
C LEU A 243 8.73 11.78 15.88
N ALA A 244 9.22 10.61 16.33
CA ALA A 244 8.55 9.85 17.37
C ALA A 244 8.41 10.67 18.66
N ASN A 245 9.42 11.46 19.01
CA ASN A 245 9.41 12.33 20.18
C ASN A 245 8.58 13.63 20.00
N GLY A 246 8.09 13.91 18.78
CA GLY A 246 7.45 15.18 18.46
C GLY A 246 8.41 16.37 18.32
N GLU A 247 9.71 16.12 18.20
CA GLU A 247 10.81 17.11 18.20
C GLU A 247 11.10 17.66 16.79
N MET A 248 10.07 17.81 15.95
CA MET A 248 10.17 18.29 14.56
C MET A 248 9.73 19.76 14.39
N GLU A 249 9.59 20.50 15.50
CA GLU A 249 9.06 21.87 15.52
C GLU A 249 10.00 22.90 14.89
N GLU A 250 11.31 22.63 14.89
CA GLU A 250 12.34 23.52 14.34
C GLU A 250 12.35 23.57 12.80
N ILE A 251 11.59 22.67 12.15
CA ILE A 251 11.50 22.59 10.69
C ILE A 251 10.06 22.65 10.21
N GLU A 252 9.87 23.22 9.02
CA GLU A 252 8.58 23.19 8.35
C GLU A 252 8.38 21.86 7.63
N GLY A 253 7.16 21.36 7.72
CA GLY A 253 6.73 20.22 6.92
C GLY A 253 6.27 20.73 5.58
N ARG A 254 5.97 19.80 4.67
CA ARG A 254 5.51 20.15 3.32
C ARG A 254 4.00 20.11 3.20
N TYR A 255 3.37 19.09 3.76
CA TYR A 255 1.94 18.88 3.66
C TYR A 255 1.33 18.60 5.03
N GLU A 256 0.10 19.02 5.21
CA GLU A 256 -0.78 18.50 6.25
C GLU A 256 -1.88 17.66 5.64
N PHE A 257 -2.23 16.57 6.30
CA PHE A 257 -3.33 15.70 5.91
C PHE A 257 -4.35 15.59 7.03
N GLU A 258 -5.62 15.58 6.66
CA GLU A 258 -6.72 15.08 7.47
C GLU A 258 -7.30 13.86 6.76
N THR A 259 -7.21 12.69 7.39
CA THR A 259 -7.68 11.41 6.82
C THR A 259 -8.65 10.75 7.78
N ILE A 260 -9.79 10.32 7.28
CA ILE A 260 -10.76 9.52 8.03
C ILE A 260 -10.62 8.07 7.60
N ILE A 261 -10.39 7.20 8.58
CA ILE A 261 -10.26 5.75 8.41
C ILE A 261 -11.46 5.09 9.08
N TYR A 262 -12.01 4.07 8.43
CA TYR A 262 -13.02 3.18 8.98
C TYR A 262 -12.40 1.81 9.24
N ILE A 263 -12.60 1.31 10.46
CA ILE A 263 -12.30 -0.07 10.86
C ILE A 263 -13.61 -0.78 11.13
N ASN A 264 -13.88 -1.84 10.37
CA ASN A 264 -15.05 -2.68 10.59
C ASN A 264 -14.73 -3.68 11.72
N ASN A 265 -15.55 -3.71 12.76
CA ASN A 265 -15.41 -4.61 13.90
C ASN A 265 -16.45 -5.75 13.89
N SER A 266 -17.24 -5.87 12.81
CA SER A 266 -18.17 -6.99 12.65
C SER A 266 -17.42 -8.33 12.63
N GLY A 267 -17.99 -9.35 13.28
CA GLY A 267 -17.39 -10.69 13.38
C GLY A 267 -17.25 -11.43 12.05
N GLU A 268 -17.81 -10.88 10.96
CA GLU A 268 -17.68 -11.36 9.59
C GLU A 268 -16.75 -10.49 8.74
N ASN A 269 -16.00 -9.55 9.33
CA ASN A 269 -15.18 -8.61 8.57
C ASN A 269 -14.12 -9.36 7.73
N PRO A 270 -14.28 -9.45 6.39
CA PRO A 270 -13.35 -10.17 5.54
C PRO A 270 -11.99 -9.48 5.47
N HIS A 271 -11.90 -8.24 5.96
CA HIS A 271 -10.73 -7.40 5.95
C HIS A 271 -10.10 -7.23 7.35
N GLY A 272 -10.62 -7.82 8.43
CA GLY A 272 -10.03 -7.71 9.78
C GLY A 272 -9.67 -6.27 10.20
N MET A 273 -8.52 -6.07 10.84
CA MET A 273 -8.04 -4.73 11.25
C MET A 273 -7.52 -3.85 10.10
N ASN A 274 -7.78 -4.21 8.84
CA ASN A 274 -7.28 -3.44 7.72
C ASN A 274 -8.05 -2.11 7.58
N PRO A 275 -7.32 -0.98 7.46
CA PRO A 275 -7.92 0.32 7.34
C PRO A 275 -8.59 0.51 5.98
N ARG A 276 -9.79 1.05 6.03
CA ARG A 276 -10.52 1.52 4.84
C ARG A 276 -10.61 3.04 4.92
N PHE A 277 -10.21 3.74 3.87
CA PHE A 277 -10.16 5.19 3.85
C PHE A 277 -11.51 5.75 3.40
N VAL A 278 -12.09 6.62 4.23
CA VAL A 278 -13.36 7.29 3.97
C VAL A 278 -13.11 8.61 3.27
N SER A 279 -12.16 9.39 3.75
CA SER A 279 -11.78 10.66 3.16
C SER A 279 -10.31 10.95 3.41
N SER A 280 -9.70 11.73 2.54
CA SER A 280 -8.37 12.29 2.73
C SER A 280 -8.34 13.67 2.12
N ARG A 281 -7.78 14.63 2.85
CA ARG A 281 -7.58 16.01 2.37
C ARG A 281 -6.18 16.43 2.71
N SER A 282 -5.44 16.83 1.69
CA SER A 282 -4.11 17.38 1.82
C SER A 282 -4.11 18.90 1.66
N ARG A 283 -3.18 19.56 2.33
CA ARG A 283 -2.91 20.98 2.19
C ARG A 283 -1.40 21.18 2.13
N ASP A 284 -0.93 21.84 1.08
CA ASP A 284 0.46 22.29 1.00
C ASP A 284 0.69 23.42 2.02
N ILE A 285 1.80 23.38 2.74
CA ILE A 285 2.16 24.39 3.75
C ILE A 285 2.89 25.57 3.08
N GLU A 286 3.55 25.35 1.94
CA GLU A 286 4.36 26.34 1.24
C GLU A 286 3.55 27.21 0.25
N LEU A 287 2.25 26.91 0.03
CA LEU A 287 1.33 27.60 -0.90
C LEU A 287 0.12 28.18 -0.17
#